data_AF-A0A9Q1MV82-F1
#
_entry.id   AF-A0A9Q1MV82-F1
#
_cell.length_a   1.000
_cell.length_b   1.000
_cell.length_c   1.000
_cell.angle_alpha   90.00
_cell.angle_beta   90.00
_cell.angle_gamma   90.00
#
_symmetry.space_group_name_H-M   'P 1'
#
loop_
_entity.id
_entity.type
_entity.pdbx_description
1 polymer ?
#
loop_
_entity_poly.entity_id
_entity_poly.type
_entity_poly.pdbx_seq_one_letter_code
_entity_poly.pdbx_strand_id
1 'polypeptide(L)'
;MTHMKNGHWVDDASAKIHDKVKEFVDEQIHEIEEGADVDPIVDAAFMKIVGEKSEYYRGQGLGVKPSSRKSMNRIQEQLQAQQKKREKVEFKLMKVQNQLEEERKNRKVMKARLVREQENREVMEARLVREQENREVMEARLVREQKMLREGLVELIPHMQNGHVFT
;
A
#
# COMPACT_ATOMS: atom_id res chain seq x y z
N MET A 1 -12.21 39.71 -3.94
CA MET A 1 -13.63 39.41 -3.69
C MET A 1 -14.05 40.21 -2.48
N THR A 2 -14.61 41.40 -2.69
CA THR A 2 -14.99 42.34 -1.62
C THR A 2 -16.51 42.45 -1.67
N HIS A 3 -17.18 41.86 -0.69
CA HIS A 3 -18.65 41.83 -0.63
C HIS A 3 -19.08 42.36 0.73
N MET A 4 -20.25 42.99 0.78
CA MET A 4 -20.88 43.33 2.05
C MET A 4 -21.45 42.06 2.69
N LYS A 5 -21.28 41.92 3.99
CA LYS A 5 -21.93 40.88 4.80
C LYS A 5 -22.79 41.58 5.83
N ASN A 6 -24.10 41.30 5.81
CA ASN A 6 -25.08 41.90 6.74
C ASN A 6 -25.07 43.46 6.72
N GLY A 7 -24.84 44.07 5.55
CA GLY A 7 -24.83 45.53 5.41
C GLY A 7 -23.50 46.23 5.77
N HIS A 8 -22.49 45.48 6.20
CA HIS A 8 -21.15 46.01 6.48
C HIS A 8 -20.13 45.48 5.47
N TRP A 9 -19.14 46.32 5.14
CA TRP A 9 -17.98 45.89 4.36
C TRP A 9 -17.18 44.85 5.15
N VAL A 10 -16.76 43.78 4.48
CA VAL A 10 -15.98 42.70 5.09
C VAL A 10 -14.54 43.11 5.39
N ASP A 11 -14.03 44.14 4.69
CA ASP A 11 -12.70 44.68 4.90
C ASP A 11 -12.70 46.22 4.83
N ASP A 12 -11.90 46.84 5.70
CA ASP A 12 -11.82 48.30 5.85
C ASP A 12 -11.23 48.99 4.60
N ALA A 13 -10.38 48.28 3.86
CA ALA A 13 -9.80 48.79 2.62
C ALA A 13 -10.88 49.04 1.56
N SER A 14 -11.82 48.10 1.41
CA SER A 14 -12.96 48.21 0.49
C SER A 14 -13.95 49.27 0.94
N ALA A 15 -14.22 49.37 2.24
CA ALA A 15 -15.04 50.46 2.79
C ALA A 15 -14.44 51.82 2.41
N LYS A 16 -13.13 51.99 2.61
CA LYS A 16 -12.42 53.23 2.29
C LYS A 16 -12.39 53.55 0.80
N ILE A 17 -12.26 52.54 -0.07
CA ILE A 17 -12.34 52.74 -1.53
C ILE A 17 -13.75 53.16 -1.92
N HIS A 18 -14.78 52.49 -1.39
CA HIS A 18 -16.18 52.82 -1.65
C HIS A 18 -16.52 54.25 -1.22
N ASP A 19 -16.10 54.67 -0.03
CA ASP A 19 -16.38 56.01 0.49
C ASP A 19 -15.71 57.10 -0.37
N LYS A 20 -14.47 56.87 -0.82
CA LYS A 20 -13.78 57.77 -1.74
C LYS A 20 -14.45 57.86 -3.11
N VAL A 21 -14.93 56.73 -3.64
CA VAL A 21 -15.65 56.71 -4.92
C VAL A 21 -16.94 57.50 -4.78
N LYS A 22 -17.65 57.31 -3.67
CA LYS A 22 -18.87 58.06 -3.38
C LYS A 22 -18.60 59.57 -3.26
N GLU A 23 -17.60 59.98 -2.50
CA GLU A 23 -17.18 61.39 -2.38
C GLU A 23 -16.86 62.01 -3.74
N PHE A 24 -16.06 61.32 -4.56
CA PHE A 24 -15.70 61.79 -5.90
C PHE A 24 -16.91 61.88 -6.85
N VAL A 25 -17.83 60.93 -6.75
CA VAL A 25 -19.07 60.93 -7.54
C VAL A 25 -19.99 62.06 -7.09
N ASP A 26 -20.17 62.26 -5.79
CA ASP A 26 -20.99 63.35 -5.23
C ASP A 26 -20.45 64.74 -5.64
N GLU A 27 -19.12 64.91 -5.73
CA GLU A 27 -18.49 66.13 -6.26
C GLU A 27 -18.75 66.35 -7.77
N GLN A 28 -18.77 65.28 -8.56
CA GLN A 28 -18.96 65.34 -10.02
C GLN A 28 -20.43 65.43 -10.44
N ILE A 29 -21.37 65.03 -9.57
CA ILE A 29 -22.81 64.98 -9.87
C ILE A 29 -23.47 66.38 -9.87
N HIS A 30 -22.77 67.44 -9.47
CA HIS A 30 -23.38 68.78 -9.37
C HIS A 30 -23.84 69.39 -10.71
N GLU A 31 -23.47 68.80 -11.86
CA GLU A 31 -23.81 69.24 -13.22
C GLU A 31 -24.76 68.28 -14.01
N ILE A 32 -25.31 67.25 -13.38
CA ILE A 32 -26.01 66.18 -14.10
C ILE A 32 -27.53 66.34 -14.04
N GLU A 33 -28.17 66.26 -15.21
CA GLU A 33 -29.62 66.31 -15.37
C GLU A 33 -30.30 65.11 -14.66
N GLU A 34 -31.39 65.38 -13.94
CA GLU A 34 -32.10 64.41 -13.13
C GLU A 34 -32.62 63.25 -14.00
N GLY A 35 -32.00 62.07 -13.91
CA GLY A 35 -32.35 60.88 -14.68
C GLY A 35 -31.25 60.31 -15.59
N ALA A 36 -30.05 60.91 -15.62
CA ALA A 36 -28.91 60.34 -16.33
C ALA A 36 -28.35 59.07 -15.66
N ASP A 37 -27.84 58.15 -16.47
CA ASP A 37 -27.16 56.95 -15.99
C ASP A 37 -25.83 57.34 -15.31
N VAL A 38 -25.75 57.10 -14.01
CA VAL A 38 -24.58 57.42 -13.17
C VAL A 38 -23.52 56.32 -13.19
N ASP A 39 -23.82 55.12 -13.70
CA ASP A 39 -22.87 54.00 -13.67
C ASP A 39 -21.54 54.29 -14.40
N PRO A 40 -21.52 54.94 -15.60
CA PRO A 40 -20.28 55.33 -16.25
C PRO A 40 -19.42 56.27 -15.42
N ILE A 41 -20.04 57.12 -14.60
CA ILE A 41 -19.37 58.10 -13.76
C ILE A 41 -18.78 57.42 -12.53
N VAL A 42 -19.53 56.49 -11.93
CA VAL A 42 -19.06 55.66 -10.82
C VAL A 42 -17.90 54.76 -11.27
N ASP A 43 -17.95 54.20 -12.48
CA ASP A 43 -16.87 53.38 -13.03
C ASP A 43 -15.61 54.22 -13.30
N ALA A 44 -15.76 55.41 -13.88
CA ALA A 44 -14.64 56.33 -14.10
C ALA A 44 -14.01 56.80 -12.77
N ALA A 45 -14.83 57.12 -11.77
CA ALA A 45 -14.41 57.47 -10.42
C ALA A 45 -13.63 56.33 -9.77
N PHE A 46 -14.16 55.10 -9.86
CA PHE A 46 -13.51 53.90 -9.36
C PHE A 46 -12.14 53.73 -10.00
N MET A 47 -12.05 53.72 -11.34
CA MET A 47 -10.79 53.55 -12.07
C MET A 47 -9.76 54.65 -11.74
N LYS A 48 -10.20 55.88 -11.49
CA LYS A 48 -9.33 56.98 -11.05
C LYS A 48 -8.76 56.76 -9.65
N ILE A 49 -9.55 56.15 -8.74
CA ILE A 49 -9.16 55.93 -7.34
C ILE A 49 -8.27 54.69 -7.18
N VAL A 50 -8.60 53.59 -7.86
CA VAL A 50 -7.83 52.34 -7.77
C VAL A 50 -6.68 52.30 -8.78
N GLY A 51 -6.80 53.03 -9.89
CA GLY A 51 -5.85 53.07 -11.00
C GLY A 51 -6.18 52.03 -12.07
N GLU A 52 -6.00 52.39 -13.35
CA GLU A 52 -6.28 51.53 -14.52
C GLU A 52 -5.46 50.24 -14.54
N LYS A 53 -4.29 50.23 -13.89
CA LYS A 53 -3.39 49.05 -13.79
C LYS A 53 -3.60 48.24 -12.50
N SER A 54 -4.62 48.57 -11.73
CA SER A 54 -4.90 47.82 -10.51
C SER A 54 -5.58 46.49 -10.82
N GLU A 55 -5.36 45.49 -9.97
CA GLU A 55 -6.06 44.19 -10.04
C GLU A 55 -7.48 44.27 -9.43
N TYR A 56 -7.97 45.48 -9.14
CA TYR A 56 -9.29 45.69 -8.56
C TYR A 56 -10.35 45.83 -9.65
N TYR A 57 -11.43 45.06 -9.54
CA TYR A 57 -12.57 45.13 -10.45
C TYR A 57 -13.83 45.47 -9.65
N ARG A 58 -14.63 46.44 -10.11
CA ARG A 58 -15.94 46.74 -9.53
C ARG A 58 -16.89 45.57 -9.83
N GLY A 59 -17.36 44.89 -8.79
CA GLY A 59 -18.35 43.81 -8.93
C GLY A 59 -19.77 44.35 -9.03
N GLN A 60 -20.65 43.67 -9.75
CA GLN A 60 -22.06 44.04 -9.93
C GLN A 60 -22.94 43.88 -8.67
N GLY A 61 -22.39 43.51 -7.52
CA GLY A 61 -23.15 43.33 -6.26
C GLY A 61 -24.14 42.14 -6.23
N LEU A 62 -24.35 41.42 -7.34
CA LEU A 62 -25.42 40.44 -7.49
C LEU A 62 -25.20 39.08 -6.79
N GLY A 63 -24.06 38.87 -6.13
CA GLY A 63 -23.73 37.59 -5.51
C GLY A 63 -23.74 36.40 -6.49
N VAL A 64 -23.51 35.18 -5.98
CA VAL A 64 -23.60 33.97 -6.80
C VAL A 64 -25.07 33.68 -7.11
N LYS A 65 -25.46 33.72 -8.39
CA LYS A 65 -26.84 33.49 -8.85
C LYS A 65 -27.42 32.17 -8.27
N PRO A 66 -28.71 32.12 -7.88
CA PRO A 66 -29.33 30.92 -7.30
C PRO A 66 -29.20 29.65 -8.16
N SER A 67 -29.10 29.79 -9.48
CA SER A 67 -28.89 28.67 -10.41
C SER A 67 -27.55 27.93 -10.20
N SER A 68 -26.53 28.60 -9.65
CA SER A 68 -25.23 28.02 -9.32
C SER A 68 -25.25 27.20 -8.01
N ARG A 69 -26.29 27.32 -7.18
CA ARG A 69 -26.36 26.59 -5.90
C ARG A 69 -26.67 25.10 -6.10
N LYS A 70 -27.50 24.76 -7.11
CA LYS A 70 -27.79 23.36 -7.48
C LYS A 70 -26.57 22.64 -8.05
N SER A 71 -25.77 23.30 -8.88
CA SER A 71 -24.56 22.72 -9.44
C SER A 71 -23.48 22.51 -8.38
N MET A 72 -23.35 23.42 -7.41
CA MET A 72 -22.45 23.29 -6.27
C MET A 72 -22.78 22.06 -5.41
N ASN A 73 -24.06 21.84 -5.08
CA ASN A 73 -24.50 20.66 -4.33
C ASN A 73 -24.19 19.35 -5.08
N ARG A 74 -24.38 19.31 -6.39
CA ARG A 74 -24.08 18.13 -7.22
C ARG A 74 -22.58 17.79 -7.23
N ILE A 75 -21.72 18.81 -7.29
CA ILE A 75 -20.25 18.62 -7.23
C ILE A 75 -19.85 18.11 -5.84
N GLN A 76 -20.46 18.63 -4.78
CA GLN A 76 -20.19 18.20 -3.41
C GLN A 76 -20.59 16.74 -3.17
N GLU A 77 -21.75 16.31 -3.67
CA GLU A 77 -22.18 14.90 -3.62
C GLU A 77 -21.22 13.98 -4.41
N GLN A 78 -20.79 14.40 -5.59
CA GLN A 78 -19.83 13.63 -6.41
C GLN A 78 -18.48 13.49 -5.69
N LEU A 79 -17.98 14.55 -5.06
CA LEU A 79 -16.74 14.52 -4.31
C LEU A 79 -16.84 13.57 -3.11
N GLN A 80 -17.93 13.61 -2.35
CA GLN A 80 -18.17 12.70 -1.23
C GLN A 80 -18.28 11.24 -1.70
N ALA A 81 -18.99 10.98 -2.81
CA ALA A 81 -19.08 9.65 -3.37
C ALA A 81 -17.71 9.13 -3.84
N GLN A 82 -16.87 9.99 -4.41
CA GLN A 82 -15.52 9.64 -4.81
C GLN A 82 -14.62 9.35 -3.60
N GLN A 83 -14.69 10.15 -2.53
CA GLN A 83 -13.96 9.93 -1.28
C GLN A 83 -14.31 8.56 -0.67
N LYS A 84 -15.60 8.24 -0.53
CA LYS A 84 -16.03 6.93 -0.02
C LYS A 84 -15.55 5.77 -0.88
N LYS A 85 -15.54 5.93 -2.21
CA LYS A 85 -14.98 4.92 -3.13
C LYS A 85 -13.49 4.73 -2.90
N ARG A 86 -12.75 5.83 -2.72
CA ARG A 86 -11.30 5.80 -2.45
C ARG A 86 -11.00 5.10 -1.13
N GLU A 87 -11.67 5.47 -0.05
CA GLU A 87 -11.51 4.84 1.27
C GLU A 87 -11.79 3.33 1.21
N LYS A 88 -12.84 2.91 0.49
CA LYS A 88 -13.15 1.48 0.29
C LYS A 88 -12.03 0.74 -0.44
N VAL A 89 -11.39 1.36 -1.43
CA VAL A 89 -10.27 0.77 -2.17
C VAL A 89 -9.03 0.72 -1.30
N GLU A 90 -8.72 1.77 -0.56
CA GLU A 90 -7.57 1.82 0.36
C GLU A 90 -7.69 0.76 1.46
N PHE A 91 -8.87 0.59 2.05
CA PHE A 91 -9.13 -0.46 3.03
C PHE A 91 -8.89 -1.87 2.45
N LYS A 92 -9.37 -2.12 1.22
CA LYS A 92 -9.13 -3.40 0.53
C LYS A 92 -7.66 -3.61 0.24
N LEU A 93 -6.95 -2.56 -0.20
CA LEU A 93 -5.52 -2.63 -0.50
C LEU A 93 -4.72 -2.99 0.74
N MET A 94 -5.00 -2.35 1.87
CA MET A 94 -4.37 -2.66 3.16
C MET A 94 -4.61 -4.13 3.56
N LYS A 95 -5.85 -4.63 3.41
CA LYS A 95 -6.16 -6.04 3.70
C LYS A 95 -5.35 -7.00 2.83
N VAL A 96 -5.25 -6.73 1.53
CA VAL A 96 -4.49 -7.56 0.59
C VAL A 96 -2.99 -7.52 0.89
N GLN A 97 -2.44 -6.35 1.25
CA GLN A 97 -1.04 -6.21 1.63
C GLN A 97 -0.71 -7.03 2.88
N ASN A 98 -1.57 -6.99 3.91
CA ASN A 98 -1.39 -7.80 5.11
C ASN A 98 -1.45 -9.31 4.79
N GLN A 99 -2.42 -9.73 3.98
CA GLN A 99 -2.51 -11.14 3.55
C GLN A 99 -1.28 -11.59 2.77
N LEU A 100 -0.76 -10.74 1.89
CA LEU A 100 0.44 -11.02 1.12
C LEU A 100 1.68 -11.17 2.02
N GLU A 101 1.79 -10.36 3.06
CA GLU A 101 2.89 -10.45 4.02
C GLU A 101 2.85 -11.77 4.81
N GLU A 102 1.67 -12.17 5.29
CA GLU A 102 1.48 -13.44 5.98
C GLU A 102 1.75 -14.64 5.07
N GLU A 103 1.28 -14.62 3.82
CA GLU A 103 1.61 -15.64 2.82
C GLU A 103 3.12 -15.73 2.54
N ARG A 104 3.83 -14.60 2.52
CA ARG A 104 5.29 -14.58 2.37
C ARG A 104 5.98 -15.22 3.57
N LYS A 105 5.53 -14.96 4.80
CA LYS A 105 6.05 -15.59 6.02
C LYS A 105 5.78 -17.10 6.00
N ASN A 106 4.54 -17.51 5.70
CA ASN A 106 4.16 -18.92 5.58
C ASN A 106 4.98 -19.65 4.53
N ARG A 107 5.19 -19.04 3.36
CA ARG A 107 6.03 -19.60 2.30
C ARG A 107 7.48 -19.81 2.75
N LYS A 108 8.06 -18.87 3.51
CA LYS A 108 9.42 -19.04 4.06
C LYS A 108 9.48 -20.23 5.02
N VAL A 109 8.51 -20.35 5.93
CA VAL A 109 8.43 -21.47 6.88
C VAL A 109 8.27 -22.80 6.14
N MET A 110 7.39 -22.88 5.14
CA MET A 110 7.18 -24.09 4.35
C MET A 110 8.43 -24.50 3.58
N LYS A 111 9.14 -23.55 2.96
CA LYS A 111 10.42 -23.82 2.29
C LYS A 111 11.47 -24.36 3.27
N ALA A 112 11.62 -23.74 4.43
CA ALA A 112 12.55 -24.22 5.45
C ALA A 112 12.20 -25.62 5.95
N ARG A 113 10.90 -25.93 6.09
CA ARG A 113 10.42 -27.26 6.46
C ARG A 113 10.75 -28.30 5.39
N LEU A 114 10.53 -28.00 4.11
CA LEU A 114 10.85 -28.91 3.00
C LEU A 114 12.35 -29.23 2.94
N VAL A 115 13.21 -28.23 3.13
CA VAL A 115 14.67 -28.45 3.18
C VAL A 115 15.03 -29.38 4.33
N ARG A 116 14.53 -29.13 5.54
CA ARG A 116 14.79 -30.03 6.69
C ARG A 116 14.27 -31.44 6.48
N GLU A 117 13.10 -31.58 5.86
CA GLU A 117 12.52 -32.88 5.58
C GLU A 117 13.36 -33.66 4.55
N GLN A 118 13.89 -32.96 3.55
CA GLN A 118 14.84 -33.54 2.60
C GLN A 118 16.14 -33.97 3.28
N GLU A 119 16.76 -33.09 4.08
CA GLU A 119 17.97 -33.42 4.85
C GLU A 119 17.75 -34.65 5.75
N ASN A 120 16.62 -34.70 6.45
CA ASN A 120 16.26 -35.85 7.29
C ASN A 120 16.09 -37.14 6.48
N ARG A 121 15.52 -37.05 5.26
CA ARG A 121 15.41 -38.20 4.36
C ARG A 121 16.78 -38.72 3.94
N GLU A 122 17.66 -37.82 3.50
CA GLU A 122 19.04 -38.17 3.11
C GLU A 122 19.81 -38.83 4.27
N VAL A 123 19.63 -38.32 5.49
CA VAL A 123 20.21 -38.94 6.70
C VAL A 123 19.65 -40.34 6.96
N MET A 124 18.35 -40.55 6.80
CA MET A 124 17.75 -41.88 6.97
C MET A 124 18.20 -42.86 5.90
N GLU A 125 18.28 -42.43 4.64
CA GLU A 125 18.79 -43.26 3.54
C GLU A 125 20.25 -43.66 3.79
N ALA A 126 21.12 -42.72 4.17
CA ALA A 126 22.50 -43.03 4.53
C ALA A 126 22.62 -43.99 5.72
N ARG A 127 21.71 -43.89 6.70
CA ARG A 127 21.67 -44.82 7.84
C ARG A 127 21.29 -46.23 7.39
N LEU A 128 20.28 -46.38 6.53
CA LEU A 128 19.87 -47.67 6.00
C LEU A 128 20.98 -48.35 5.20
N VAL A 129 21.70 -47.59 4.37
CA VAL A 129 22.85 -48.10 3.62
C VAL A 129 23.93 -48.64 4.57
N ARG A 130 24.31 -47.87 5.59
CA ARG A 130 25.31 -48.33 6.58
C ARG A 130 24.86 -49.58 7.34
N GLU A 131 23.58 -49.68 7.66
CA GLU A 131 23.02 -50.85 8.35
C GLU A 131 23.04 -52.09 7.45
N GLN A 132 22.76 -51.94 6.15
CA GLN A 132 22.91 -53.01 5.17
C GLN A 132 24.36 -53.45 5.03
N GLU A 133 25.30 -52.51 4.86
CA GLU A 133 26.73 -52.81 4.78
C GLU A 133 27.23 -53.56 6.03
N ASN A 134 26.84 -53.10 7.22
CA ASN A 134 27.20 -53.77 8.47
C ASN A 134 26.63 -55.19 8.55
N ARG A 135 25.40 -55.39 8.07
CA ARG A 135 24.77 -56.72 8.01
C ARG A 135 25.54 -57.65 7.07
N GLU A 136 25.89 -57.18 5.88
CA GLU A 136 26.66 -57.95 4.90
C GLU A 136 28.03 -58.35 5.46
N VAL A 137 28.71 -57.43 6.17
CA VAL A 137 29.99 -57.74 6.83
C VAL A 137 29.83 -58.82 7.90
N MET A 138 28.78 -58.76 8.72
CA MET A 138 28.50 -59.78 9.73
C MET A 138 28.18 -61.13 9.10
N GLU A 139 27.34 -61.16 8.06
CA GLU A 139 27.01 -62.40 7.33
C GLU A 139 28.26 -63.02 6.69
N ALA A 140 29.11 -62.21 6.04
CA ALA A 140 30.37 -62.67 5.47
C ALA A 140 31.32 -63.25 6.52
N ARG A 141 31.38 -62.64 7.72
CA ARG A 141 32.17 -63.15 8.84
C ARG A 141 31.66 -64.51 9.31
N LEU A 142 30.35 -64.65 9.52
CA LEU A 142 29.74 -65.92 9.92
C LEU A 142 29.99 -67.04 8.90
N VAL A 143 29.88 -66.73 7.60
CA VAL A 143 30.17 -67.70 6.53
C VAL A 143 31.63 -68.15 6.58
N ARG A 144 32.58 -67.23 6.78
CA ARG A 144 34.01 -67.56 6.92
C ARG A 144 34.26 -68.45 8.14
N GLU A 145 33.70 -68.11 9.30
CA GLU A 145 33.84 -68.90 10.52
C GLU A 145 33.26 -70.32 10.35
N GLN A 146 32.06 -70.45 9.77
CA GLN A 146 31.49 -71.77 9.47
C GLN A 146 32.35 -72.58 8.48
N LYS A 147 32.95 -71.91 7.49
CA LYS A 147 33.84 -72.57 6.51
C LYS A 147 35.09 -73.13 7.21
N MET A 148 35.77 -72.32 8.04
CA MET A 148 36.94 -72.76 8.81
C MET A 148 36.61 -73.96 9.72
N LEU A 149 35.45 -73.92 10.40
CA LEU A 149 35.01 -75.04 11.25
C LEU A 149 34.74 -76.32 10.45
N ARG A 150 34.11 -76.21 9.26
CA ARG A 150 33.89 -77.35 8.37
C ARG A 150 35.21 -77.93 7.86
N GLU A 151 36.14 -77.09 7.43
CA GLU A 151 37.47 -77.52 6.97
C GLU A 151 38.26 -78.21 8.09
N GLY A 152 38.30 -77.63 9.29
CA GLY A 152 38.95 -78.27 10.44
C GLY A 152 38.33 -79.60 10.85
N LEU A 153 37.00 -79.76 10.75
CA LEU A 153 36.34 -81.05 10.97
C LEU A 153 36.74 -82.09 9.91
N VAL A 154 36.83 -81.70 8.64
CA VAL A 154 37.26 -82.59 7.55
C VAL A 154 38.69 -83.10 7.77
N GLU A 155 39.60 -82.25 8.25
CA GLU A 155 40.98 -82.64 8.57
C GLU A 155 41.07 -83.62 9.75
N LEU A 156 40.17 -83.54 10.73
CA LEU A 156 40.21 -84.39 11.93
C LEU A 156 39.59 -85.78 11.72
N ILE A 157 38.66 -85.95 10.77
CA ILE A 157 37.94 -87.21 10.52
C ILE A 157 38.88 -88.41 10.21
N PRO A 158 39.90 -88.30 9.34
CA PRO A 158 40.84 -89.39 9.06
C PRO A 158 41.60 -89.86 10.31
N HIS A 159 41.93 -88.93 11.21
CA HIS A 159 42.64 -89.25 12.46
C HIS A 159 41.76 -90.01 13.45
N MET A 160 40.44 -89.78 13.44
CA MET A 160 39.49 -90.53 14.27
C MET A 160 39.14 -91.91 13.69
N GLN A 161 39.13 -92.07 12.36
CA GLN A 161 38.84 -93.35 11.70
C GLN A 161 40.04 -94.31 11.73
N ASN A 162 41.27 -93.80 11.68
CA ASN A 162 42.49 -94.62 11.74
C ASN A 162 42.86 -95.10 13.16
N GLY A 163 42.18 -94.61 14.21
CA GLY A 163 42.35 -95.08 15.59
C GLY A 163 41.64 -96.40 15.92
N HIS A 164 41.01 -97.05 14.94
CA HIS A 164 40.25 -98.32 15.10
C HIS A 164 40.93 -99.53 14.43
N VAL A 165 42.25 -99.50 14.25
CA VAL A 165 43.02 -100.65 13.76
C VAL A 165 44.18 -100.94 14.72
N PHE A 166 43.86 -101.37 15.94
CA PHE A 166 44.78 -102.15 16.77
C PHE A 166 43.97 -103.12 17.62
N THR A 167 43.76 -104.32 17.07
CA THR A 167 43.58 -105.57 17.82
C THR A 167 44.40 -106.63 17.12
#